data_AF-A0A8H4KSK5-F1
#
_entry.id   AF-A0A8H4KSK5-F1
#
_cell.length_a   1.000
_cell.length_b   1.000
_cell.length_c   1.000
_cell.angle_alpha   90.00
_cell.angle_beta   90.00
_cell.angle_gamma   90.00
#
_symmetry.space_group_name_H-M   'P 1'
#
loop_
_entity.id
_entity.type
_entity.pdbx_description
1 polymer ?
#
loop_
_entity_poly.entity_id
_entity_poly.type
_entity_poly.pdbx_seq_one_letter_code
_entity_poly.pdbx_strand_id
1 'polypeptide(L)'
;MTATLFCASVTVLAAELSREAEKLVDKKIHPQTIIEGSRIASQAALKALEKSVLCSVGSPAFDGNEDDGKSPEAFRKDLLSLTRTTLSSKVLTQDRDQFAQPAVDAGL
;
A
#
# COMPACT_ATOMS: atom_id res chain seq x y z
N MET A 1 -7.52 -4.49 -19.23
CA MET A 1 -6.82 -5.47 -18.37
C MET A 1 -5.91 -4.71 -17.42
N THR A 2 -6.48 -3.92 -16.50
CA THR A 2 -5.69 -3.02 -15.66
C THR A 2 -6.63 -2.46 -14.60
N ALA A 3 -7.00 -3.29 -13.62
CA ALA A 3 -7.57 -2.82 -12.36
C ALA A 3 -7.08 -3.66 -11.17
N THR A 4 -6.27 -4.67 -11.46
CA THR A 4 -5.99 -5.80 -10.60
C THR A 4 -4.73 -5.63 -9.76
N LEU A 5 -3.91 -4.58 -9.91
CA LEU A 5 -2.54 -4.63 -9.37
C LEU A 5 -2.46 -4.80 -7.84
N PHE A 6 -3.40 -4.23 -7.07
CA PHE A 6 -3.45 -4.43 -5.61
C PHE A 6 -4.04 -5.79 -5.22
N CYS A 7 -5.11 -6.25 -5.89
CA CYS A 7 -5.70 -7.56 -5.63
C CYS A 7 -4.81 -8.71 -6.15
N ALA A 8 -4.06 -8.46 -7.22
CA ALA A 8 -3.16 -9.42 -7.84
C ALA A 8 -1.87 -9.55 -7.04
N SER A 9 -1.30 -8.43 -6.54
CA SER A 9 -0.11 -8.51 -5.70
C SER A 9 -0.37 -9.29 -4.41
N VAL A 10 -1.53 -9.12 -3.76
CA VAL A 10 -1.89 -9.92 -2.58
C VAL A 10 -2.09 -11.40 -2.92
N THR A 11 -2.72 -11.73 -4.05
CA THR A 11 -2.88 -13.13 -4.48
C THR A 11 -1.54 -13.77 -4.81
N VAL A 12 -0.65 -13.07 -5.51
CA VAL A 12 0.70 -13.56 -5.83
C VAL A 12 1.52 -13.77 -4.56
N LEU A 13 1.47 -12.81 -3.63
CA LEU A 13 2.15 -12.93 -2.33
C LEU A 13 1.63 -14.13 -1.53
N ALA A 14 0.31 -14.30 -1.45
CA ALA A 14 -0.30 -15.44 -0.76
C ALA A 14 0.10 -16.78 -1.41
N ALA A 15 0.09 -16.86 -2.74
CA ALA A 15 0.48 -18.05 -3.48
C ALA A 15 1.95 -18.44 -3.22
N GLU A 16 2.88 -17.49 -3.27
CA GLU A 16 4.29 -17.76 -2.98
C GLU A 16 4.52 -18.12 -1.50
N LEU A 17 3.82 -17.47 -0.56
CA LEU A 17 3.87 -17.86 0.85
C LEU A 17 3.39 -19.29 1.08
N SER A 18 2.30 -19.71 0.44
CA SER A 18 1.81 -21.09 0.51
C SER A 18 2.80 -22.10 -0.09
N ARG A 19 3.45 -21.74 -1.20
CA ARG A 19 4.47 -22.57 -1.85
C ARG A 19 5.73 -22.74 -0.98
N GLU A 20 6.14 -21.71 -0.26
CA GLU A 20 7.26 -21.83 0.70
C GLU A 20 6.85 -22.60 1.96
N ALA A 21 5.60 -22.43 2.43
CA ALA A 21 5.08 -23.18 3.57
C ALA A 21 5.05 -24.70 3.30
N GLU A 22 4.71 -25.11 2.07
CA GLU A 22 4.72 -26.52 1.66
C GLU A 22 6.12 -27.15 1.85
N LYS A 23 7.19 -26.45 1.46
CA LYS A 23 8.58 -26.92 1.66
C LYS A 23 8.96 -27.08 3.13
N LEU A 24 8.34 -26.31 4.03
CA LEU A 24 8.56 -26.42 5.47
C LEU A 24 7.79 -27.63 6.05
N VAL A 25 6.61 -27.92 5.51
CA VAL A 25 5.85 -29.13 5.84
C VAL A 25 6.61 -30.38 5.37
N ASP A 26 7.23 -30.37 4.19
CA ASP A 26 8.10 -31.45 3.70
C ASP A 26 9.28 -31.73 4.64
N LYS A 27 9.76 -30.69 5.33
CA LYS A 27 10.80 -30.77 6.38
C LYS A 27 10.25 -31.20 7.74
N LYS A 28 8.99 -31.67 7.80
CA LYS A 28 8.28 -32.13 9.00
C LYS A 28 8.07 -31.04 10.06
N ILE A 29 8.01 -29.77 9.66
CA ILE A 29 7.63 -28.69 10.58
C ILE A 29 6.10 -28.68 10.69
N HIS A 30 5.58 -28.68 11.92
CA HIS A 30 4.13 -28.67 12.15
C HIS A 30 3.51 -27.37 11.60
N PRO A 31 2.39 -27.41 10.85
CA PRO A 31 1.77 -26.22 10.26
C PRO A 31 1.47 -25.10 11.26
N GLN A 32 1.08 -25.46 12.48
CA GLN A 32 0.86 -24.47 13.57
C GLN A 32 2.12 -23.64 13.87
N THR A 33 3.31 -24.24 13.81
CA THR A 33 4.58 -23.52 14.03
C THR A 33 4.87 -22.56 12.88
N ILE A 34 4.54 -22.95 11.65
CA ILE A 34 4.68 -22.09 10.46
C ILE A 34 3.73 -20.88 10.56
N ILE A 35 2.50 -21.09 11.00
CA ILE A 35 1.50 -20.04 11.21
C ILE A 35 1.98 -19.05 12.29
N GLU A 36 2.45 -19.54 13.43
CA GLU A 36 2.95 -18.65 14.49
C GLU A 36 4.19 -17.87 14.05
N GLY A 37 5.12 -18.52 13.34
CA GLY A 37 6.27 -17.84 12.75
C GLY A 37 5.87 -16.74 11.76
N SER A 38 4.87 -17.02 10.92
CA SER A 38 4.34 -16.04 9.94
C SER A 38 3.68 -14.84 10.63
N ARG A 39 3.01 -15.06 11.77
CA ARG A 39 2.40 -13.99 12.58
C ARG A 39 3.45 -13.04 13.14
N ILE A 40 4.55 -13.59 13.68
CA ILE A 40 5.68 -12.80 14.19
C ILE A 40 6.35 -12.03 13.05
N ALA A 41 6.60 -12.70 11.92
CA ALA A 41 7.20 -12.08 10.73
C ALA A 41 6.34 -10.92 10.20
N SER A 42 5.01 -11.09 10.14
CA SER A 42 4.08 -10.03 9.72
C SER A 42 4.18 -8.80 10.61
N GLN A 43 4.28 -8.96 11.93
CA GLN A 43 4.44 -7.83 12.85
C GLN A 43 5.79 -7.14 12.69
N ALA A 44 6.86 -7.91 12.45
CA ALA A 44 8.18 -7.34 12.19
C ALA A 44 8.19 -6.56 10.86
N ALA A 45 7.53 -7.08 9.82
CA ALA A 45 7.38 -6.41 8.53
C ALA A 45 6.59 -5.10 8.66
N LEU A 46 5.48 -5.10 9.42
CA LEU A 46 4.72 -3.87 9.70
C LEU A 46 5.58 -2.82 10.41
N LYS A 47 6.32 -3.20 11.45
CA LYS A 47 7.25 -2.30 12.15
C LYS A 47 8.37 -1.77 11.25
N ALA A 48 8.84 -2.57 10.30
CA ALA A 48 9.85 -2.15 9.33
C ALA A 48 9.27 -1.15 8.33
N LEU A 49 8.03 -1.39 7.86
CA LEU A 49 7.31 -0.46 6.99
C LEU A 49 7.11 0.87 7.69
N GLU A 50 6.60 0.89 8.92
CA GLU A 50 6.41 2.10 9.73
C GLU A 50 7.69 2.94 9.84
N LYS A 51 8.86 2.32 9.97
CA LYS A 51 10.16 3.01 10.01
C LYS A 51 10.63 3.53 8.65
N SER A 52 10.22 2.87 7.56
CA SER A 52 10.63 3.21 6.20
C SER A 52 9.78 4.31 5.56
N VAL A 53 8.65 4.63 6.17
CA VAL A 53 7.72 5.64 5.69
C VAL A 53 8.37 7.03 5.78
N LEU A 54 8.85 7.50 4.63
CA LEU A 54 9.47 8.83 4.46
C LEU A 54 8.43 9.96 4.41
N CYS A 55 7.17 9.61 4.13
CA CYS A 55 6.06 10.56 4.09
C CYS A 55 5.22 10.37 5.35
N SER A 56 5.20 11.34 6.26
CA SER A 56 4.23 11.35 7.36
C SER A 56 2.81 11.45 6.80
N VAL A 57 2.22 10.31 6.43
CA VAL A 57 0.79 10.22 6.09
C VAL A 57 -0.08 10.35 7.37
N GLY A 58 0.56 10.59 8.52
CA GLY A 58 -0.06 10.98 9.78
C GLY A 58 0.03 12.47 10.08
N SER A 59 0.35 13.34 9.10
CA SER A 59 0.16 14.79 9.28
C SER A 59 -1.31 15.15 9.03
N PRO A 60 -1.87 16.04 9.87
CA PRO A 60 -3.30 16.29 10.06
C PRO A 60 -3.95 16.94 8.83
N ALA A 61 -4.34 16.13 7.85
CA ALA A 61 -5.30 16.54 6.83
C ALA A 61 -6.64 15.80 6.97
N PHE A 62 -6.75 14.87 7.92
CA PHE A 62 -8.01 14.22 8.29
C PHE A 62 -8.60 14.79 9.59
N ASP A 63 -7.77 15.21 10.54
CA ASP A 63 -8.17 16.07 11.67
C ASP A 63 -7.71 17.49 11.34
N GLY A 64 -8.61 18.46 11.25
CA GLY A 64 -8.30 19.84 10.85
C GLY A 64 -7.43 20.61 11.85
N ASN A 65 -6.15 20.26 11.96
CA ASN A 65 -5.19 20.94 12.82
C ASN A 65 -4.06 21.55 11.99
N GLU A 66 -4.01 22.87 11.96
CA GLU A 66 -3.23 23.73 11.05
C GLU A 66 -1.71 23.81 11.35
N ASP A 67 -1.13 22.81 12.02
CA ASP A 67 0.17 22.99 12.72
C ASP A 67 1.38 22.27 12.11
N ASP A 68 1.28 21.62 10.95
CA ASP A 68 2.46 21.12 10.23
C ASP A 68 2.75 22.01 9.02
N GLY A 69 3.87 22.73 9.04
CA GLY A 69 4.33 23.72 8.05
C GLY A 69 4.59 23.23 6.61
N LYS A 70 3.81 22.28 6.09
CA LYS A 70 3.69 21.99 4.66
C LYS A 70 2.57 22.86 4.10
N SER A 71 2.89 23.67 3.08
CA SER A 71 1.85 24.47 2.43
C SER A 71 0.72 23.56 1.89
N PRO A 72 -0.54 24.03 1.89
CA PRO A 72 -1.66 23.27 1.35
C PRO A 72 -1.44 22.83 -0.11
N GLU A 73 -0.60 23.58 -0.85
CA GLU A 73 -0.21 23.25 -2.22
C GLU A 73 0.73 22.05 -2.33
N ALA A 74 1.66 21.88 -1.38
CA ALA A 74 2.57 20.74 -1.34
C ALA A 74 1.80 19.44 -1.05
N PHE A 75 0.84 19.50 -0.13
CA PHE A 75 -0.05 18.37 0.17
C PHE A 75 -0.93 17.98 -1.03
N ARG A 76 -1.52 18.96 -1.70
CA ARG A 76 -2.29 18.73 -2.93
C ARG A 76 -1.43 18.08 -4.02
N LYS A 77 -0.17 18.48 -4.16
CA LYS A 77 0.77 17.90 -5.13
C LYS A 77 1.11 16.44 -4.81
N ASP A 78 1.25 16.11 -3.53
CA ASP A 78 1.47 14.72 -3.08
C ASP A 78 0.24 13.85 -3.37
N LEU A 79 -0.97 14.35 -3.08
CA LEU A 79 -2.24 13.66 -3.40
C LEU A 79 -2.42 13.44 -4.91
N LEU A 80 -2.09 14.43 -5.73
CA LEU A 80 -2.12 14.29 -7.20
C LEU A 80 -1.13 13.23 -7.68
N SER A 81 0.06 13.14 -7.07
CA SER A 81 1.08 12.14 -7.41
C SER A 81 0.64 10.72 -7.02
N LEU A 82 0.01 10.57 -5.85
CA LEU A 82 -0.60 9.32 -5.40
C LEU A 82 -1.74 8.88 -6.33
N THR A 83 -2.64 9.80 -6.65
CA THR A 83 -3.80 9.56 -7.53
C THR A 83 -3.36 9.13 -8.92
N ARG A 84 -2.35 9.82 -9.50
CA ARG A 84 -1.74 9.42 -10.78
C ARG A 84 -1.15 8.02 -10.72
N THR A 85 -0.48 7.66 -9.63
CA THR A 85 0.12 6.33 -9.45
C THR A 85 -0.98 5.26 -9.41
N THR A 86 -2.07 5.50 -8.69
CA THR A 86 -3.25 4.61 -8.65
C THR A 86 -3.89 4.45 -10.03
N LEU A 87 -4.05 5.53 -10.78
CA LEU A 87 -4.64 5.54 -12.12
C LEU A 87 -3.73 4.94 -13.21
N SER A 88 -2.40 4.90 -13.00
CA SER A 88 -1.43 4.40 -13.99
C SER A 88 -1.55 2.90 -14.26
N SER A 89 -2.27 2.18 -13.41
CA SER A 89 -2.60 0.77 -13.60
C SER A 89 -4.04 0.57 -14.07
N LYS A 90 -4.68 1.62 -14.63
CA LYS A 90 -6.07 1.63 -15.12
C LYS A 90 -6.18 1.97 -16.60
N VAL A 91 -7.35 1.70 -17.19
CA VAL A 91 -7.64 2.11 -18.59
C VAL A 91 -7.51 3.62 -18.79
N LEU A 92 -7.74 4.41 -17.72
CA LEU A 92 -7.64 5.87 -17.69
C LEU A 92 -6.19 6.40 -17.70
N THR A 93 -5.18 5.56 -17.90
CA THR A 93 -3.78 5.98 -17.85
C THR A 93 -3.44 7.07 -18.88
N GLN A 94 -4.08 7.02 -20.06
CA GLN A 94 -3.84 7.98 -21.15
C GLN A 94 -4.27 9.41 -20.77
N ASP A 95 -5.38 9.54 -20.04
CA ASP A 95 -5.95 10.82 -19.61
C ASP A 95 -5.83 11.04 -18.11
N ARG A 96 -4.84 10.40 -17.46
CA ARG A 96 -4.73 10.35 -16.00
C ARG A 96 -4.66 11.73 -15.33
N ASP A 97 -4.18 12.76 -16.03
CA ASP A 97 -4.12 14.13 -15.51
C ASP A 97 -5.50 14.79 -15.47
N GLN A 98 -6.36 14.49 -16.45
CA GLN A 98 -7.73 15.00 -16.50
C GLN A 98 -8.62 14.35 -15.44
N PHE A 99 -8.33 13.10 -15.08
CA PHE A 99 -9.06 12.37 -14.03
C PHE A 99 -8.46 12.54 -12.63
N ALA A 100 -7.17 12.84 -12.49
CA ALA A 100 -6.53 13.01 -11.18
C ALA A 100 -6.95 14.30 -10.46
N GLN A 101 -7.10 15.41 -11.18
CA GLN A 101 -7.55 16.70 -10.61
C GLN A 101 -8.95 16.59 -9.95
N PRO A 102 -10.02 16.19 -10.67
CA PRO A 102 -11.34 16.09 -10.08
C PRO A 102 -11.43 14.98 -9.01
N ALA A 103 -10.59 13.95 -9.06
CA ALA A 103 -10.55 12.92 -8.02
C ALA A 103 -10.00 13.46 -6.69
N VAL A 104 -8.93 14.27 -6.73
CA VAL A 104 -8.41 14.94 -5.52
C VAL A 104 -9.39 16.01 -5.02
N ASP A 105 -10.07 16.73 -5.93
CA ASP A 105 -11.07 17.75 -5.56
C ASP A 105 -12.35 17.15 -4.95
N ALA A 106 -12.73 15.94 -5.35
CA ALA A 106 -13.90 15.23 -4.84
C ALA A 106 -13.67 14.55 -3.48
N GLY A 107 -12.48 14.72 -2.87
CA GLY A 107 -12.16 14.16 -1.55
C GLY A 107 -11.64 12.72 -1.57
N LEU A 108 -10.92 12.32 -2.63
CA LEU A 108 -9.96 11.23 -2.53
C LEU A 108 -8.73 11.65 -1.71
#